data_AF-A0A218ZVK4-F1
#
_entry.id   AF-A0A218ZVK4-F1
#
_cell.length_a   1.000
_cell.length_b   1.000
_cell.length_c   1.000
_cell.angle_alpha   90.00
_cell.angle_beta   90.00
_cell.angle_gamma   90.00
#
_symmetry.space_group_name_H-M   'P 1'
#
loop_
_entity.id
_entity.type
_entity.pdbx_description
1 polymer ?
#
loop_
_entity_poly.entity_id
_entity_poly.type
_entity_poly.pdbx_seq_one_letter_code
_entity_poly.pdbx_strand_id
1 'polypeptide(L)' 'MEFKAVRKIVNRKRGSGMVSIPPYFLENMGALGCREVVMTVPDKDHILIEVVRTEEDDIYAKN' A
#
# COMPACT_ATOMS: atom_id res chain seq x y z
N MET A 1 9.59 -4.04 -17.37
CA MET A 1 8.11 -4.13 -17.36
C MET A 1 7.55 -2.74 -17.54
N GLU A 2 6.60 -2.56 -18.45
CA GLU A 2 5.94 -1.27 -18.66
C GLU A 2 4.89 -1.04 -17.54
N PHE A 3 4.94 0.12 -16.89
CA PHE A 3 4.01 0.46 -15.80
C PHE A 3 2.63 0.77 -16.36
N LYS A 4 1.67 -0.15 -16.23
CA LYS A 4 0.26 0.11 -16.56
C LYS A 4 -0.42 0.77 -15.38
N ALA A 5 -0.77 2.05 -15.53
CA ALA A 5 -1.54 2.76 -14.51
C ALA A 5 -2.92 2.11 -14.29
N VAL A 6 -3.20 1.67 -13.06
CA VAL A 6 -4.50 1.11 -12.68
C VAL A 6 -5.40 2.25 -12.18
N ARG A 7 -6.43 2.62 -12.95
CA ARG A 7 -7.41 3.63 -12.52
C ARG A 7 -8.37 3.04 -11.48
N LYS A 8 -8.54 3.76 -10.37
CA LYS A 8 -9.50 3.44 -9.30
C LYS A 8 -10.42 4.64 -9.07
N ILE A 9 -11.72 4.38 -8.98
CA ILE A 9 -12.71 5.41 -8.61
C ILE A 9 -12.71 5.52 -7.08
N VAL A 10 -12.52 6.74 -6.58
CA VAL A 10 -12.60 7.05 -5.15
C VAL A 10 -14.05 7.31 -4.77
N ASN A 11 -14.60 6.47 -3.90
CA ASN A 11 -15.94 6.71 -3.36
C ASN A 11 -15.85 7.81 -2.29
N ARG A 12 -16.48 8.96 -2.54
CA ARG A 12 -16.57 10.05 -1.57
C ARG A 12 -17.79 9.86 -0.66
N LYS A 13 -17.60 9.88 0.66
CA LYS A 13 -18.68 9.94 1.67
C LYS A 13 -18.39 11.02 2.69
N ARG A 14 -19.32 11.99 2.83
CA ARG A 14 -19.32 13.02 3.89
C ARG A 14 -17.98 13.77 4.05
N GLY A 15 -17.34 14.15 2.94
CA GLY A 15 -16.05 14.88 2.95
C GLY A 15 -14.80 13.99 3.04
N SER A 16 -14.96 12.68 3.24
CA SER A 16 -13.88 11.70 3.18
C SER A 16 -13.90 10.91 1.86
N GLY A 17 -12.73 10.51 1.36
CA GLY A 17 -12.59 9.64 0.19
C GLY A 17 -12.02 8.29 0.59
N MET A 18 -12.53 7.20 0.03
CA MET A 18 -11.99 5.86 0.24
C MET A 18 -11.54 5.25 -1.09
N VAL A 19 -10.34 4.67 -1.10
CA VAL A 19 -9.81 3.88 -2.22
C VAL A 19 -9.50 2.47 -1.72
N SER A 20 -9.95 1.46 -2.46
CA SER A 20 -9.63 0.06 -2.13
C SER A 20 -8.38 -0.36 -2.89
N ILE A 21 -7.33 -0.73 -2.17
CA ILE A 21 -6.11 -1.31 -2.75
C ILE A 21 -6.37 -2.80 -3.02
N PRO A 22 -6.17 -3.30 -4.26
CA PRO A 22 -6.29 -4.73 -4.54
C PRO A 22 -5.32 -5.59 -3.70
N PRO A 23 -5.70 -6.81 -3.30
CA PRO A 23 -4.84 -7.69 -2.51
C PRO A 23 -3.46 -7.94 -3.13
N TYR A 24 -3.35 -8.12 -4.45
CA TYR A 24 -2.06 -8.35 -5.11
C TYR A 24 -1.06 -7.19 -4.96
N PHE A 25 -1.54 -5.94 -4.77
CA PHE A 25 -0.64 -4.83 -4.47
C PHE A 25 -0.10 -4.95 -3.04
N LEU A 26 -0.95 -5.35 -2.09
CA LEU A 26 -0.52 -5.59 -0.70
C LEU A 26 0.53 -6.71 -0.66
N GLU A 27 0.30 -7.81 -1.38
CA GLU A 27 1.28 -8.90 -1.53
C GLU A 27 2.62 -8.41 -2.10
N ASN A 28 2.59 -7.69 -3.22
CA ASN A 28 3.80 -7.18 -3.86
C ASN A 28 4.56 -6.14 -3.00
N MET A 29 3.86 -5.41 -2.14
CA MET A 29 4.46 -4.47 -1.19
C MET A 29 4.99 -5.18 0.08
N GLY A 30 4.71 -6.47 0.26
CA GLY A 30 5.00 -7.19 1.50
C GLY A 30 4.13 -6.72 2.67
N ALA A 31 2.92 -6.25 2.39
CA ALA A 31 1.95 -5.76 3.38
C ALA A 31 1.12 -6.88 4.02
N LEU A 32 1.27 -8.13 3.59
CA LEU A 32 0.66 -9.27 4.28
C LEU A 32 1.29 -9.41 5.67
N GLY A 33 0.48 -9.25 6.72
CA GLY A 33 0.98 -9.29 8.10
C GLY A 33 1.72 -8.03 8.56
N CYS A 34 1.68 -6.93 7.80
CA CYS A 34 2.34 -5.70 8.24
C CYS A 34 1.71 -5.15 9.52
N ARG A 35 2.55 -4.68 10.43
CA ARG A 35 2.12 -4.05 11.68
C ARG A 35 1.51 -2.67 11.43
N GLU A 36 2.12 -1.91 10.52
CA GLU A 36 1.75 -0.53 10.23
C GLU A 36 1.96 -0.20 8.74
N VAL A 37 1.09 0.66 8.23
CA VAL A 37 1.22 1.28 6.91
C VAL A 37 1.34 2.77 7.13
N VAL A 38 2.43 3.36 6.65
CA VAL A 38 2.68 4.79 6.72
C VAL A 38 2.28 5.41 5.39
N MET A 39 1.40 6.42 5.44
CA MET A 39 0.98 7.16 4.26
C MET A 39 1.51 8.59 4.35
N THR A 40 2.26 9.02 3.34
CA THR A 40 2.80 10.38 3.25
C THR A 40 2.42 11.04 1.94
N VAL A 41 2.29 12.37 1.97
CA VAL A 41 1.99 13.21 0.81
C VAL A 41 3.22 14.09 0.59
N PRO A 42 4.25 13.59 -0.13
CA PRO A 42 5.50 14.33 -0.30
C PRO A 42 5.35 15.59 -1.15
N ASP A 43 4.39 15.61 -2.08
CA ASP A 43 4.08 16.73 -2.94
C ASP A 43 2.58 16.74 -3.31
N LYS A 44 2.16 17.63 -4.21
CA LYS A 44 0.74 17.82 -4.56
C LYS A 44 0.16 16.70 -5.42
N ASP A 45 1.00 15.89 -6.06
CA ASP A 45 0.60 14.94 -7.09
C ASP A 45 0.80 13.47 -6.66
N HIS A 46 1.60 13.23 -5.63
CA HIS A 46 1.96 11.89 -5.18
C HIS A 46 1.50 11.60 -3.75
N ILE A 47 1.06 10.37 -3.54
CA ILE A 47 0.89 9.76 -2.22
C ILE A 47 1.84 8.57 -2.18
N LEU A 48 2.70 8.54 -1.16
CA LEU A 48 3.56 7.40 -0.88
C LEU A 48 2.92 6.54 0.20
N ILE A 49 2.96 5.23 -0.03
CA ILE A 49 2.52 4.22 0.92
C ILE A 49 3.74 3.35 1.22
N GLU A 50 4.22 3.43 2.44
CA GLU A 50 5.33 2.63 2.95
C GLU A 50 4.80 1.56 3.90
N VAL A 51 5.29 0.34 3.73
CA VAL A 51 4.95 -0.80 4.58
C VAL A 51 6.10 -1.03 5.55
N VAL A 52 5.86 -0.83 6.84
CA VAL A 52 6.87 -1.04 7.87
C VAL A 52 6.80 -2.48 8.35
N ARG A 53 7.91 -3.21 8.19
CA ARG A 53 8.07 -4.59 8.65
C ARG A 53 8.94 -4.64 9.91
N THR A 54 8.66 -5.58 10.80
CA THR A 54 9.55 -5.97 11.90
C THR A 54 10.47 -7.09 11.43
N GLU A 55 11.77 -7.00 11.72
CA GLU A 55 12.82 -7.92 11.25
C GLU A 55 12.62 -9.40 11.68
N GLU A 56 11.65 -9.68 12.56
CA GLU A 56 11.41 -11.03 13.10
C GLU A 56 10.74 -11.99 12.09
N ASP A 57 10.03 -11.50 11.07
CA ASP A 57 9.28 -12.36 10.12
C ASP A 57 10.08 -12.79 8.87
N ASP A 58 11.16 -12.08 8.53
CA ASP A 58 12.01 -12.40 7.35
C ASP A 58 12.89 -13.65 7.56
N ILE A 59 13.02 -14.13 8.81
CA ILE A 59 13.77 -15.35 9.15
C ILE A 59 12.98 -16.61 8.74
N TYR A 60 11.65 -16.55 8.69
CA TYR A 60 10.79 -17.68 8.36
C TYR A 60 10.36 -17.74 6.89
N ALA A 61 10.51 -16.65 6.13
CA ALA A 61 10.15 -16.61 4.70
C ALA A 61 11.23 -17.19 3.76
N LYS A 62 12.36 -17.68 4.30
CA LYS A 62 13.46 -18.28 3.54
C LYS A 62 13.58 -19.81 3.66
N ASN A 63 12.61 -20.50 4.26
CA ASN A 63 12.56 -21.96 4.34
C ASN A 63 11.36 -22.53 3.57
#